data_AF-A0A2W3Z6V1-F1
#
_entry.id   AF-A0A2W3Z6V1-F1
#
_cell.length_a   1.000
_cell.length_b   1.000
_cell.length_c   1.000
_cell.angle_alpha   90.00
_cell.angle_beta   90.00
_cell.angle_gamma   90.00
#
_symmetry.space_group_name_H-M   'P 1'
#
loop_
_entity.id
_entity.type
_entity.pdbx_description
1 polymer ?
#
loop_
_entity_poly.entity_id
_entity_poly.type
_entity_poly.pdbx_seq_one_letter_code
_entity_poly.pdbx_strand_id
1 'polypeptide(L)'
;MKKMIVTASVVLGLSLGGIILPDNTGSTVLAAETPPVDTAAAFRNHAENIITDPVGVGGKKSLFVTGEVKKGSNIYWVQLWVNEKLITTERVIEDVPKEDNYFFELDIKNSIQSMEDSVTVLGLERDKKVVVEESEVFLQESEWILTPDAFALKKDSVVTGLADWEITDVKLAVNTAIVDEKEVPYTSLFSLDTNDEIQFLRDYVEVLGFDVEGELVQKAKVAVNPIKLVTNLNDFSLGERNITGTVNGGGAAQARLYVNNKRQQTTIVKSDGTFSLIARAITSIADKASIAILNAEGIEIGRFNVVINESGQSRPFIGQYSDGLSAAPGGNVGFQTSFRNYGFENEYNMGIETIPTAKWLKPEFYFYYQKDMEIVAFTMGLDPIISINDLDPNKVVVSNLENRTFDGTEYKGLKLSFQYDFQIRSVFGETFLSAWLKTPEQKTNDLSVIAFGSSDSNATNYKPIVHAGKDTRDLTQTGNPNKRIFEVKKTNYSVSY
;
A
#
# COMPACT_ATOMS: atom_id res chain seq x y z
N MET A 1 -35.31 -27.10 33.16
CA MET A 1 -35.40 -25.91 32.27
C MET A 1 -34.00 -25.35 32.08
N LYS A 2 -33.65 -25.02 30.83
CA LYS A 2 -32.34 -24.54 30.32
C LYS A 2 -31.18 -25.55 30.39
N LYS A 3 -31.06 -26.37 29.32
CA LYS A 3 -29.80 -27.00 28.91
C LYS A 3 -29.02 -25.96 28.10
N MET A 4 -27.80 -25.64 28.53
CA MET A 4 -26.84 -24.83 27.78
C MET A 4 -25.92 -25.81 27.06
N ILE A 5 -26.01 -25.83 25.72
CA ILE A 5 -25.07 -26.54 24.85
C ILE A 5 -23.92 -25.57 24.62
N VAL A 6 -22.73 -25.90 25.11
CA VAL A 6 -21.49 -25.19 24.78
C VAL A 6 -20.83 -25.96 23.66
N THR A 7 -20.89 -25.41 22.45
CA THR A 7 -20.14 -25.88 21.29
C THR A 7 -18.70 -25.43 21.46
N ALA A 8 -17.77 -26.39 21.57
CA ALA A 8 -16.34 -26.12 21.54
C ALA A 8 -15.91 -25.95 20.07
N SER A 9 -15.71 -24.71 19.63
CA SER A 9 -15.00 -24.42 18.39
C SER A 9 -13.50 -24.51 18.67
N VAL A 10 -12.83 -25.49 18.07
CA VAL A 10 -11.36 -25.53 18.00
C VAL A 10 -10.94 -24.45 17.03
N VAL A 11 -10.46 -23.33 17.56
CA VAL A 11 -9.75 -22.29 16.79
C VAL A 11 -8.27 -22.66 16.81
N LEU A 12 -7.76 -23.15 15.67
CA LEU A 12 -6.33 -23.24 15.41
C LEU A 12 -5.80 -21.81 15.17
N GLY A 13 -5.46 -21.11 16.25
CA GLY A 13 -4.72 -19.87 16.20
C GLY A 13 -3.25 -20.15 15.95
N LEU A 14 -2.80 -20.06 14.69
CA LEU A 14 -1.38 -19.92 14.40
C LEU A 14 -0.94 -18.50 14.82
N SER A 15 -0.35 -18.39 16.01
CA SER A 15 0.39 -17.21 16.41
C SER A 15 1.67 -17.10 15.57
N LEU A 16 1.73 -16.14 14.66
CA LEU A 16 2.99 -15.74 14.03
C LEU A 16 3.83 -15.01 15.08
N GLY A 17 4.77 -15.75 15.66
CA GLY A 17 5.87 -15.18 16.43
C GLY A 17 6.71 -14.28 15.54
N GLY A 18 7.11 -13.12 16.08
CA GLY A 18 7.90 -12.12 15.38
C GLY A 18 9.23 -12.68 14.88
N ILE A 19 9.45 -12.55 13.58
CA ILE A 19 10.78 -12.71 12.97
C ILE A 19 11.45 -11.34 13.02
N ILE A 20 12.53 -11.25 13.78
CA ILE A 20 13.47 -10.13 13.73
C ILE A 20 14.33 -10.35 12.47
N LEU A 21 14.28 -9.40 11.53
CA LEU A 21 15.18 -9.36 10.38
C LEU A 21 16.43 -8.54 10.73
N PRO A 22 17.65 -9.03 10.46
CA PRO A 22 18.83 -8.18 10.44
C PRO A 22 18.88 -7.38 9.14
N ASP A 23 19.23 -6.10 9.26
CA ASP A 23 19.62 -5.25 8.13
C ASP A 23 20.83 -5.85 7.42
N ASN A 24 20.72 -6.12 6.11
CA ASN A 24 21.89 -6.08 5.25
C ASN A 24 21.53 -5.72 3.80
N THR A 25 22.18 -4.65 3.36
CA THR A 25 22.24 -4.14 2.00
C THR A 25 22.97 -5.14 1.10
N GLY A 26 22.22 -5.82 0.25
CA GLY A 26 22.76 -6.63 -0.83
C GLY A 26 21.61 -7.08 -1.70
N SER A 27 21.58 -6.62 -2.95
CA SER A 27 20.59 -6.99 -3.96
C SER A 27 20.71 -8.50 -4.23
N THR A 28 20.01 -9.30 -3.44
CA THR A 28 19.73 -10.70 -3.72
C THR A 28 18.33 -10.73 -4.31
N VAL A 29 18.23 -11.25 -5.53
CA VAL A 29 16.95 -11.65 -6.10
C VAL A 29 16.41 -12.71 -5.16
N LEU A 30 15.45 -12.35 -4.32
CA LEU A 30 14.60 -13.31 -3.62
C LEU A 30 13.75 -13.96 -4.71
N ALA A 31 14.31 -14.98 -5.36
CA ALA A 31 13.50 -16.05 -5.89
C ALA A 31 12.82 -16.64 -4.65
N ALA A 32 11.57 -16.24 -4.42
CA ALA A 32 10.69 -17.06 -3.63
C ALA A 32 10.66 -18.40 -4.36
N GLU A 33 11.46 -19.36 -3.91
CA GLU A 33 11.14 -20.75 -4.15
C GLU A 33 9.78 -20.92 -3.51
N THR A 34 8.73 -20.78 -4.33
CA THR A 34 7.44 -21.38 -3.99
C THR A 34 7.80 -22.80 -3.58
N PRO A 35 7.56 -23.20 -2.32
CA PRO A 35 7.69 -24.61 -1.97
C PRO A 35 6.91 -25.35 -3.06
N PRO A 36 7.46 -26.43 -3.64
CA PRO A 36 6.73 -27.18 -4.65
C PRO A 36 5.33 -27.36 -4.09
N VAL A 37 4.35 -26.75 -4.77
CA VAL A 37 2.96 -27.07 -4.50
C VAL A 37 2.97 -28.58 -4.68
N ASP A 38 2.71 -29.30 -3.60
CA ASP A 38 2.63 -30.75 -3.61
C ASP A 38 1.42 -31.05 -4.49
N THR A 39 1.64 -31.07 -5.80
CA THR A 39 0.61 -31.22 -6.82
C THR A 39 0.06 -32.60 -6.60
N ALA A 40 -1.08 -32.65 -5.92
CA ALA A 40 -1.69 -33.86 -5.43
C ALA A 40 -0.73 -34.68 -4.55
N ALA A 41 -0.92 -34.60 -3.24
CA ALA A 41 -0.91 -35.84 -2.45
C ALA A 41 -1.99 -36.73 -3.09
N ALA A 42 -1.59 -37.46 -4.13
CA ALA A 42 -2.48 -38.16 -5.02
C ALA A 42 -3.26 -39.13 -4.17
N PHE A 43 -4.55 -38.85 -3.99
CA PHE A 43 -5.49 -39.83 -3.46
C PHE A 43 -5.47 -40.99 -4.45
N ARG A 44 -4.62 -41.99 -4.18
CA ARG A 44 -4.60 -43.22 -4.93
C ARG A 44 -5.63 -44.11 -4.28
N ASN A 45 -6.77 -44.21 -4.95
CA ASN A 45 -7.76 -45.23 -4.65
C ASN A 45 -7.06 -46.59 -4.50
N HIS A 46 -7.38 -47.34 -3.44
CA HIS A 46 -6.64 -48.54 -3.05
C HIS A 46 -6.96 -49.78 -3.89
N ALA A 47 -7.81 -49.66 -4.90
CA ALA A 47 -8.12 -50.73 -5.85
C ALA A 47 -6.90 -51.05 -6.73
N GLU A 48 -6.62 -52.34 -6.90
CA GLU A 48 -5.49 -52.86 -7.68
C GLU A 48 -5.76 -52.79 -9.19
N ASN A 49 -7.00 -53.00 -9.63
CA ASN A 49 -7.33 -53.06 -11.05
C ASN A 49 -8.32 -52.00 -11.56
N ILE A 50 -8.86 -51.14 -10.70
CA ILE A 50 -9.72 -50.02 -11.10
C ILE A 50 -9.19 -48.73 -10.50
N ILE A 51 -8.76 -47.80 -11.36
CA ILE A 51 -8.32 -46.47 -10.96
C ILE A 51 -9.39 -45.48 -11.43
N THR A 52 -9.95 -44.71 -10.51
CA THR A 52 -10.95 -43.67 -10.81
C THR A 52 -10.31 -42.30 -10.76
N ASP A 53 -10.67 -41.42 -11.69
CA ASP A 53 -10.33 -40.01 -11.58
C ASP A 53 -11.19 -39.32 -10.49
N PRO A 54 -10.67 -38.26 -9.84
CA PRO A 54 -11.46 -37.43 -8.94
C PRO A 54 -12.70 -36.85 -9.62
N VAL A 55 -13.80 -36.78 -8.89
CA VAL A 55 -15.06 -36.19 -9.36
C VAL A 55 -15.31 -34.87 -8.64
N GLY A 56 -15.53 -33.82 -9.42
CA GLY A 56 -15.86 -32.49 -8.93
C GLY A 56 -17.31 -32.40 -8.46
N VAL A 57 -17.51 -31.99 -7.21
CA VAL A 57 -18.81 -31.70 -6.63
C VAL A 57 -18.88 -30.22 -6.27
N GLY A 58 -20.01 -29.57 -6.58
CA GLY A 58 -20.22 -28.15 -6.26
C GLY A 58 -20.66 -27.34 -7.48
N GLY A 59 -20.04 -26.17 -7.65
CA GLY A 59 -20.38 -25.21 -8.69
C GLY A 59 -20.16 -25.78 -10.10
N LYS A 60 -19.03 -26.45 -10.30
CA LYS A 60 -18.67 -27.12 -11.55
C LYS A 60 -18.88 -28.62 -11.40
N LYS A 61 -19.98 -29.13 -11.97
CA LYS A 61 -20.38 -30.55 -11.87
C LYS A 61 -19.69 -31.37 -12.95
N SER A 62 -18.98 -32.43 -12.56
CA SER A 62 -18.55 -33.44 -13.52
C SER A 62 -19.75 -34.12 -14.16
N LEU A 63 -19.70 -34.39 -15.47
CA LEU A 63 -20.74 -35.15 -16.17
C LEU A 63 -20.52 -36.66 -16.11
N PHE A 64 -19.29 -37.08 -15.84
CA PHE A 64 -18.87 -38.47 -15.87
C PHE A 64 -17.96 -38.80 -14.68
N VAL A 65 -17.98 -40.06 -14.27
CA VAL A 65 -16.86 -40.69 -13.57
C VAL A 65 -16.00 -41.38 -14.62
N THR A 66 -14.75 -40.97 -14.74
CA THR A 66 -13.78 -41.58 -15.66
C THR A 66 -12.73 -42.37 -14.89
N GLY A 67 -12.04 -43.25 -15.61
CA GLY A 67 -10.94 -43.99 -15.03
C GLY A 67 -10.36 -45.05 -15.95
N GLU A 68 -9.49 -45.86 -15.37
CA GLU A 68 -8.76 -46.92 -16.02
C GLU A 68 -9.00 -48.27 -15.35
N VAL A 69 -9.02 -49.33 -16.15
CA VAL A 69 -9.09 -50.72 -15.72
C VAL A 69 -7.84 -51.43 -16.20
N LYS A 70 -7.12 -52.08 -15.28
CA LYS A 70 -5.88 -52.80 -15.58
C LYS A 70 -6.15 -53.94 -16.56
N LYS A 71 -5.37 -54.02 -17.63
CA LYS A 71 -5.51 -55.11 -18.61
C LYS A 71 -5.17 -56.46 -17.98
N GLY A 72 -6.00 -57.47 -18.26
CA GLY A 72 -5.86 -58.82 -17.66
C GLY A 72 -6.55 -59.01 -16.30
N SER A 73 -7.23 -57.98 -15.77
CA SER A 73 -8.01 -58.05 -14.53
C SER A 73 -9.34 -58.81 -14.62
N ASN A 74 -9.68 -59.36 -15.78
CA ASN A 74 -10.99 -59.96 -16.09
C ASN A 74 -12.21 -59.02 -15.92
N ILE A 75 -12.01 -57.72 -15.77
CA ILE A 75 -13.07 -56.72 -15.77
C ILE A 75 -13.41 -56.32 -17.22
N TYR A 76 -14.68 -56.49 -17.59
CA TYR A 76 -15.22 -56.16 -18.91
C TYR A 76 -16.30 -55.08 -18.87
N TRP A 77 -16.94 -54.91 -17.70
CA TRP A 77 -17.97 -53.91 -17.48
C TRP A 77 -17.67 -53.17 -16.19
N VAL A 78 -18.11 -51.92 -16.13
CA VAL A 78 -18.06 -51.10 -14.92
C VAL A 78 -19.45 -50.59 -14.58
N GLN A 79 -19.75 -50.47 -13.29
CA GLN A 79 -20.99 -49.90 -12.78
C GLN A 79 -20.70 -48.72 -11.89
N LEU A 80 -21.45 -47.63 -12.06
CA LEU A 80 -21.45 -46.51 -11.13
C LEU A 80 -22.59 -46.68 -10.12
N TRP A 81 -22.24 -46.64 -8.84
CA TRP A 81 -23.16 -46.66 -7.72
C TRP A 81 -23.00 -45.36 -6.92
N VAL A 82 -24.13 -44.73 -6.59
CA VAL A 82 -24.18 -43.53 -5.74
C VAL A 82 -25.20 -43.78 -4.64
N ASN A 83 -24.77 -43.70 -3.38
CA ASN A 83 -25.62 -43.96 -2.20
C ASN A 83 -26.40 -45.27 -2.31
N GLU A 84 -25.68 -46.37 -2.58
CA GLU A 84 -26.24 -47.73 -2.74
C GLU A 84 -27.23 -47.89 -3.91
N LYS A 85 -27.32 -46.91 -4.81
CA LYS A 85 -28.17 -46.97 -6.00
C LYS A 85 -27.34 -47.07 -7.27
N LEU A 86 -27.63 -48.10 -8.08
CA LEU A 86 -27.06 -48.23 -9.41
C LEU A 86 -27.51 -47.08 -10.32
N ILE A 87 -26.55 -46.36 -10.90
CA ILE A 87 -26.80 -45.21 -11.77
C ILE A 87 -26.59 -45.58 -13.25
N THR A 88 -25.42 -46.13 -13.56
CA THR A 88 -24.98 -46.41 -14.94
C THR A 88 -24.16 -47.71 -14.98
N THR A 89 -24.20 -48.41 -16.12
CA THR A 89 -23.38 -49.60 -16.38
C THR A 89 -22.87 -49.54 -17.81
N GLU A 90 -21.56 -49.55 -17.99
CA GLU A 90 -20.92 -49.44 -19.31
C GLU A 90 -19.86 -50.51 -19.51
N ARG A 91 -19.56 -50.80 -20.78
CA ARG A 91 -18.45 -51.68 -21.15
C ARG A 91 -17.15 -50.87 -21.13
N VAL A 92 -16.06 -51.47 -20.65
CA VAL A 92 -14.74 -50.85 -20.78
C VAL A 92 -14.35 -50.69 -22.26
N ILE A 93 -13.69 -49.59 -22.59
CA ILE A 93 -13.26 -49.23 -23.94
C ILE A 93 -11.91 -49.90 -24.20
N GLU A 94 -11.90 -50.86 -25.13
CA GLU A 94 -10.73 -51.70 -25.42
C GLU A 94 -9.76 -51.08 -26.44
N ASP A 95 -10.21 -50.10 -27.24
CA ASP A 95 -9.49 -49.58 -28.42
C ASP A 95 -8.72 -48.26 -28.16
N VAL A 96 -8.32 -47.97 -26.92
CA VAL A 96 -7.58 -46.74 -26.62
C VAL A 96 -6.08 -46.93 -26.91
N PRO A 97 -5.42 -46.03 -27.67
CA PRO A 97 -4.04 -46.21 -28.17
C PRO A 97 -2.92 -46.13 -27.11
N LYS A 98 -3.23 -46.19 -25.81
CA LYS A 98 -2.23 -46.29 -24.72
C LYS A 98 -2.16 -47.76 -24.26
N GLU A 99 -0.99 -48.37 -24.41
CA GLU A 99 -0.86 -49.83 -24.56
C GLU A 99 -1.17 -50.71 -23.32
N ASP A 100 -1.43 -50.14 -22.15
CA ASP A 100 -1.41 -50.92 -20.90
C ASP A 100 -2.77 -51.14 -20.19
N ASN A 101 -3.78 -50.27 -20.36
CA ASN A 101 -5.06 -50.33 -19.63
C ASN A 101 -6.29 -50.10 -20.52
N TYR A 102 -7.46 -50.55 -20.07
CA TYR A 102 -8.76 -50.18 -20.63
C TYR A 102 -9.27 -48.91 -19.97
N PHE A 103 -10.11 -48.14 -20.66
CA PHE A 103 -10.70 -46.91 -20.12
C PHE A 103 -12.20 -47.05 -19.93
N PHE A 104 -12.78 -46.25 -19.05
CA PHE A 104 -14.23 -46.15 -18.93
C PHE A 104 -14.67 -44.71 -18.68
N GLU A 105 -15.92 -44.45 -19.05
CA GLU A 105 -16.64 -43.22 -18.78
C GLU A 105 -18.06 -43.61 -18.35
N LEU A 106 -18.47 -43.16 -17.16
CA LEU A 106 -19.77 -43.48 -16.56
C LEU A 106 -20.55 -42.20 -16.32
N ASP A 107 -21.64 -42.01 -17.07
CA ASP A 107 -22.56 -40.87 -16.92
C ASP A 107 -23.15 -40.85 -15.49
N ILE A 108 -22.96 -39.73 -14.79
CA ILE A 108 -23.43 -39.55 -13.41
C ILE A 108 -24.94 -39.25 -13.33
N LYS A 109 -25.57 -38.82 -14.43
CA LYS A 109 -26.99 -38.44 -14.51
C LYS A 109 -27.45 -37.52 -13.38
N ASN A 110 -26.61 -36.56 -13.00
CA ASN A 110 -26.81 -35.65 -11.86
C ASN A 110 -27.05 -36.34 -10.50
N SER A 111 -26.55 -37.57 -10.32
CA SER A 111 -26.76 -38.35 -9.10
C SER A 111 -25.80 -38.00 -7.97
N ILE A 112 -24.62 -37.44 -8.29
CA ILE A 112 -23.63 -36.96 -7.31
C ILE A 112 -23.88 -35.46 -7.09
N GLN A 113 -24.33 -35.09 -5.90
CA GLN A 113 -24.78 -33.74 -5.57
C GLN A 113 -24.11 -33.18 -4.31
N SER A 114 -23.52 -34.04 -3.49
CA SER A 114 -22.88 -33.68 -2.22
C SER A 114 -21.53 -34.35 -2.07
N MET A 115 -20.61 -33.68 -1.37
CA MET A 115 -19.34 -34.27 -0.93
C MET A 115 -19.54 -35.44 0.05
N GLU A 116 -20.74 -35.56 0.62
CA GLU A 116 -21.13 -36.65 1.50
C GLU A 116 -21.69 -37.87 0.75
N ASP A 117 -21.87 -37.78 -0.58
CA ASP A 117 -22.35 -38.91 -1.37
C ASP A 117 -21.32 -40.04 -1.38
N SER A 118 -21.76 -41.26 -1.11
CA SER A 118 -20.93 -42.45 -1.26
C SER A 118 -20.93 -42.86 -2.73
N VAL A 119 -19.79 -42.72 -3.41
CA VAL A 119 -19.67 -42.99 -4.84
C VAL A 119 -18.69 -44.12 -5.07
N THR A 120 -19.14 -45.15 -5.77
CA THR A 120 -18.38 -46.38 -5.96
C THR A 120 -18.45 -46.83 -7.41
N VAL A 121 -17.33 -47.29 -7.96
CA VAL A 121 -17.26 -48.01 -9.23
C VAL A 121 -17.01 -49.50 -8.97
N LEU A 122 -17.89 -50.34 -9.52
CA LEU A 122 -17.74 -51.81 -9.47
C LEU A 122 -17.27 -52.35 -10.82
N GLY A 123 -16.20 -53.14 -10.83
CA GLY A 123 -15.76 -53.89 -12.00
C GLY A 123 -16.42 -55.26 -12.04
N LEU A 124 -16.96 -55.64 -13.21
CA LEU A 124 -17.65 -56.90 -13.42
C LEU A 124 -17.00 -57.76 -14.51
N GLU A 125 -17.15 -59.08 -14.38
CA GLU A 125 -16.79 -60.03 -15.42
C GLU A 125 -17.70 -59.91 -16.67
N ARG A 126 -17.37 -60.68 -17.71
CA ARG A 126 -18.03 -60.64 -19.03
C ARG A 126 -19.54 -60.88 -18.97
N ASP A 127 -20.02 -61.69 -18.03
CA ASP A 127 -21.44 -62.04 -17.89
C ASP A 127 -22.24 -61.10 -16.97
N LYS A 128 -21.59 -60.08 -16.39
CA LYS A 128 -22.14 -59.09 -15.45
C LYS A 128 -22.66 -59.64 -14.11
N LYS A 129 -22.34 -60.89 -13.73
CA LYS A 129 -22.89 -61.51 -12.51
C LYS A 129 -21.97 -61.41 -11.31
N VAL A 130 -20.67 -61.29 -11.55
CA VAL A 130 -19.64 -61.32 -10.50
C VAL A 130 -18.95 -59.97 -10.44
N VAL A 131 -18.97 -59.38 -9.25
CA VAL A 131 -18.12 -58.22 -8.92
C VAL A 131 -16.71 -58.74 -8.69
N VAL A 132 -15.79 -58.28 -9.53
CA VAL A 132 -14.38 -58.60 -9.45
C VAL A 132 -13.68 -57.66 -8.47
N GLU A 133 -14.07 -56.38 -8.50
CA GLU A 133 -13.43 -55.34 -7.70
C GLU A 133 -14.35 -54.14 -7.48
N GLU A 134 -14.08 -53.41 -6.40
CA GLU A 134 -14.76 -52.21 -5.97
C GLU A 134 -13.74 -51.08 -5.77
N SER A 135 -14.09 -49.87 -6.20
CA SER A 135 -13.21 -48.71 -6.19
C SER A 135 -14.00 -47.46 -5.78
N GLU A 136 -13.59 -46.77 -4.71
CA GLU A 136 -14.30 -45.61 -4.14
C GLU A 136 -13.92 -44.33 -4.87
N VAL A 137 -14.86 -43.64 -5.51
CA VAL A 137 -14.55 -42.44 -6.28
C VAL A 137 -14.26 -41.29 -5.32
N PHE A 138 -13.07 -40.71 -5.44
CA PHE A 138 -12.70 -39.54 -4.65
C PHE A 138 -13.49 -38.32 -5.10
N LEU A 139 -14.34 -37.79 -4.22
CA LEU A 139 -15.03 -36.53 -4.42
C LEU A 139 -14.13 -35.38 -4.00
N GLN A 140 -14.14 -34.30 -4.78
CA GLN A 140 -13.46 -33.06 -4.46
C GLN A 140 -14.36 -31.87 -4.75
N GLU A 141 -14.20 -30.78 -4.01
CA GLU A 141 -14.87 -29.53 -4.33
C GLU A 141 -14.40 -29.03 -5.71
N SER A 142 -15.35 -28.58 -6.52
CA SER A 142 -15.11 -28.07 -7.86
C SER A 142 -15.88 -26.77 -8.02
N GLU A 143 -15.13 -25.68 -8.11
CA GLU A 143 -15.65 -24.33 -8.30
C GLU A 143 -15.18 -23.78 -9.64
N TRP A 144 -16.04 -22.97 -10.26
CA TRP A 144 -15.69 -22.22 -11.46
C TRP A 144 -14.70 -21.11 -11.15
N ILE A 145 -13.56 -21.13 -11.81
CA ILE A 145 -12.58 -20.05 -11.77
C ILE A 145 -13.00 -18.97 -12.75
N LEU A 146 -13.36 -17.80 -12.21
CA LEU A 146 -13.54 -16.57 -12.97
C LEU A 146 -12.93 -15.43 -12.15
N THR A 147 -11.74 -14.99 -12.56
CA THR A 147 -10.92 -14.05 -11.79
C THR A 147 -10.57 -12.84 -12.66
N PRO A 148 -11.40 -11.78 -12.64
CA PRO A 148 -11.07 -10.53 -13.31
C PRO A 148 -9.93 -9.81 -12.58
N ASP A 149 -9.04 -9.19 -13.36
CA ASP A 149 -8.04 -8.28 -12.86
C ASP A 149 -8.67 -7.00 -12.31
N ALA A 150 -7.95 -6.31 -11.44
CA ALA A 150 -8.38 -5.00 -10.96
C ALA A 150 -8.33 -3.94 -12.08
N PHE A 151 -9.36 -3.10 -12.16
CA PHE A 151 -9.48 -2.04 -13.16
C PHE A 151 -9.04 -0.68 -12.60
N ALA A 152 -8.05 -0.04 -13.23
CA ALA A 152 -7.61 1.31 -12.87
C ALA A 152 -8.42 2.38 -13.62
N LEU A 153 -9.30 3.06 -12.88
CA LEU A 153 -10.23 4.06 -13.41
C LEU A 153 -9.51 5.17 -14.19
N LYS A 154 -9.98 5.49 -15.40
CA LYS A 154 -9.40 6.49 -16.34
C LYS A 154 -8.00 6.16 -16.90
N LYS A 155 -7.48 4.97 -16.64
CA LYS A 155 -6.23 4.47 -17.22
C LYS A 155 -6.50 3.28 -18.12
N ASP A 156 -7.23 2.30 -17.60
CA ASP A 156 -7.54 1.09 -18.35
C ASP A 156 -8.79 1.32 -19.20
N SER A 157 -8.84 0.69 -20.37
CA SER A 157 -9.99 0.73 -21.28
C SER A 157 -10.67 -0.64 -21.42
N VAL A 158 -10.04 -1.68 -20.86
CA VAL A 158 -10.48 -3.07 -20.91
C VAL A 158 -10.42 -3.70 -19.52
N VAL A 159 -11.31 -4.66 -19.25
CA VAL A 159 -11.22 -5.57 -18.10
C VAL A 159 -10.65 -6.90 -18.60
N THR A 160 -9.50 -7.29 -18.07
CA THR A 160 -8.87 -8.58 -18.34
C THR A 160 -9.10 -9.55 -17.19
N GLY A 161 -8.79 -10.82 -17.42
CA GLY A 161 -8.77 -11.81 -16.34
C GLY A 161 -8.57 -13.24 -16.83
N LEU A 162 -8.75 -14.18 -15.90
CA LEU A 162 -8.69 -15.61 -16.13
C LEU A 162 -10.08 -16.24 -15.97
N ALA A 163 -10.44 -17.15 -16.87
CA ALA A 163 -11.63 -17.98 -16.80
C ALA A 163 -11.27 -19.45 -17.01
N ASP A 164 -11.96 -20.37 -16.33
CA ASP A 164 -11.83 -21.80 -16.61
C ASP A 164 -12.14 -22.11 -18.08
N TRP A 165 -11.50 -23.14 -18.61
CA TRP A 165 -11.64 -23.54 -20.02
C TRP A 165 -13.05 -24.01 -20.40
N GLU A 166 -13.88 -24.36 -19.41
CA GLU A 166 -15.30 -24.72 -19.61
C GLU A 166 -16.22 -23.49 -19.62
N ILE A 167 -15.75 -22.32 -19.19
CA ILE A 167 -16.45 -21.06 -19.41
C ILE A 167 -16.16 -20.66 -20.85
N THR A 168 -17.11 -20.84 -21.75
CA THR A 168 -16.93 -20.55 -23.18
C THR A 168 -17.12 -19.07 -23.49
N ASP A 169 -17.94 -18.37 -22.71
CA ASP A 169 -18.27 -16.97 -22.96
C ASP A 169 -18.23 -16.14 -21.67
N VAL A 170 -17.79 -14.90 -21.80
CA VAL A 170 -17.80 -13.92 -20.71
C VAL A 170 -18.49 -12.62 -21.13
N LYS A 171 -19.20 -11.99 -20.19
CA LYS A 171 -19.87 -10.69 -20.38
C LYS A 171 -19.44 -9.71 -19.31
N LEU A 172 -19.17 -8.47 -19.69
CA LEU A 172 -18.93 -7.37 -18.77
C LEU A 172 -20.25 -6.66 -18.47
N ALA A 173 -20.58 -6.54 -17.18
CA ALA A 173 -21.73 -5.79 -16.70
C ALA A 173 -21.28 -4.60 -15.86
N VAL A 174 -21.80 -3.40 -16.16
CA VAL A 174 -21.58 -2.18 -15.38
C VAL A 174 -22.93 -1.64 -14.93
N ASN A 175 -23.13 -1.52 -13.62
CA ASN A 175 -24.40 -1.07 -13.02
C ASN A 175 -25.63 -1.80 -13.60
N THR A 176 -25.51 -3.12 -13.79
CA THR A 176 -26.51 -4.06 -14.37
C THR A 176 -26.69 -4.02 -15.90
N ALA A 177 -26.07 -3.09 -16.62
CA ALA A 177 -26.08 -3.07 -18.08
C ALA A 177 -24.94 -3.93 -18.65
N ILE A 178 -25.22 -4.77 -19.64
CA ILE A 178 -24.19 -5.50 -20.39
C ILE A 178 -23.52 -4.54 -21.36
N VAL A 179 -22.20 -4.44 -21.26
CA VAL A 179 -21.37 -3.49 -22.00
C VAL A 179 -20.58 -4.15 -23.12
N ASP A 180 -20.11 -5.38 -22.87
CA ASP A 180 -19.36 -6.17 -23.84
C ASP A 180 -19.54 -7.68 -23.57
N GLU A 181 -19.30 -8.49 -24.59
CA GLU A 181 -19.43 -9.95 -24.58
C GLU A 181 -18.41 -10.57 -25.53
N LYS A 182 -17.67 -11.59 -25.07
CA LYS A 182 -16.67 -12.30 -25.87
C LYS A 182 -16.57 -13.78 -25.50
N GLU A 183 -16.23 -14.57 -26.50
CA GLU A 183 -15.78 -15.96 -26.34
C GLU A 183 -14.42 -15.98 -25.59
N VAL A 184 -14.26 -16.93 -24.66
CA VAL A 184 -13.02 -17.18 -23.93
C VAL A 184 -12.11 -18.08 -24.78
N PRO A 185 -10.91 -17.60 -25.17
CA PRO A 185 -9.96 -18.44 -25.89
C PRO A 185 -9.45 -19.61 -25.05
N TYR A 186 -8.93 -20.66 -25.69
CA TYR A 186 -8.27 -21.81 -25.03
C TYR A 186 -7.11 -21.45 -24.09
N THR A 187 -6.60 -20.22 -24.14
CA THR A 187 -5.60 -19.71 -23.19
C THR A 187 -6.19 -19.35 -21.83
N SER A 188 -7.51 -19.46 -21.64
CA SER A 188 -8.24 -19.07 -20.43
C SER A 188 -8.17 -17.57 -20.09
N LEU A 189 -7.60 -16.74 -20.96
CA LEU A 189 -7.44 -15.29 -20.74
C LEU A 189 -8.48 -14.53 -21.55
N PHE A 190 -9.26 -13.69 -20.89
CA PHE A 190 -10.25 -12.83 -21.55
C PHE A 190 -9.87 -11.34 -21.48
N SER A 191 -10.46 -10.54 -22.37
CA SER A 191 -10.31 -9.08 -22.41
C SER A 191 -11.58 -8.42 -22.93
N LEU A 192 -12.32 -7.75 -22.05
CA LEU A 192 -13.62 -7.13 -22.33
C LEU A 192 -13.50 -5.62 -22.41
N ASP A 193 -14.03 -5.03 -23.48
CA ASP A 193 -14.01 -3.58 -23.71
C ASP A 193 -15.01 -2.88 -22.79
N THR A 194 -14.55 -1.84 -22.09
CA THR A 194 -15.42 -1.12 -21.13
C THR A 194 -16.32 -0.09 -21.78
N ASN A 195 -16.09 0.24 -23.07
CA ASN A 195 -16.82 1.26 -23.82
C ASN A 195 -17.04 2.57 -23.04
N ASP A 196 -16.08 2.95 -22.18
CA ASP A 196 -16.12 4.12 -21.28
C ASP A 196 -17.30 4.15 -20.28
N GLU A 197 -17.92 3.00 -19.99
CA GLU A 197 -19.05 2.88 -19.06
C GLU A 197 -18.61 2.84 -17.58
N ILE A 198 -17.35 2.48 -17.28
CA ILE A 198 -16.80 2.55 -15.91
C ILE A 198 -16.25 3.96 -15.65
N GLN A 199 -17.06 4.82 -15.04
CA GLN A 199 -16.79 6.26 -14.90
C GLN A 199 -16.46 6.68 -13.46
N PHE A 200 -16.89 5.89 -12.48
CA PHE A 200 -16.77 6.20 -11.07
C PHE A 200 -16.26 5.01 -10.27
N LEU A 201 -15.55 5.29 -9.16
CA LEU A 201 -15.08 4.26 -8.22
C LEU A 201 -16.21 3.45 -7.58
N ARG A 202 -17.43 3.99 -7.59
CA ARG A 202 -18.62 3.35 -7.02
C ARG A 202 -19.40 2.53 -8.03
N ASP A 203 -19.01 2.54 -9.31
CA ASP A 203 -19.68 1.73 -10.30
C ASP A 203 -19.57 0.26 -9.92
N TYR A 204 -20.69 -0.44 -10.03
CA TYR A 204 -20.75 -1.85 -9.73
C TYR A 204 -20.39 -2.62 -10.99
N VAL A 205 -19.19 -3.18 -11.02
CA VAL A 205 -18.63 -3.85 -12.20
C VAL A 205 -18.48 -5.34 -11.92
N GLU A 206 -19.03 -6.17 -12.79
CA GLU A 206 -18.97 -7.63 -12.73
C GLU A 206 -18.62 -8.23 -14.08
N VAL A 207 -17.91 -9.35 -14.06
CA VAL A 207 -17.79 -10.28 -15.19
C VAL A 207 -18.69 -11.47 -14.92
N LEU A 208 -19.45 -11.86 -15.93
CA LEU A 208 -20.38 -12.97 -15.93
C LEU A 208 -19.81 -14.07 -16.84
N GLY A 209 -19.66 -15.30 -16.33
CA GLY A 209 -19.16 -16.44 -17.09
C GLY A 209 -20.28 -17.43 -17.45
N PHE A 210 -20.30 -17.89 -18.70
CA PHE A 210 -21.28 -18.80 -19.25
C PHE A 210 -20.63 -20.08 -19.78
N ASP A 211 -21.34 -21.19 -19.67
CA ASP A 211 -20.93 -22.48 -20.25
C ASP A 211 -21.33 -22.60 -21.74
N VAL A 212 -21.01 -23.76 -22.33
CA VAL A 212 -21.26 -24.05 -23.76
C VAL A 212 -22.76 -24.12 -24.11
N GLU A 213 -23.62 -24.37 -23.12
CA GLU A 213 -25.07 -24.30 -23.26
C GLU A 213 -25.61 -22.86 -23.18
N GLY A 214 -24.77 -21.89 -22.80
CA GLY A 214 -25.13 -20.50 -22.61
C GLY A 214 -25.79 -20.23 -21.25
N GLU A 215 -25.68 -21.14 -20.28
CA GLU A 215 -26.15 -20.93 -18.92
C GLU A 215 -25.11 -20.13 -18.11
N LEU A 216 -25.60 -19.26 -17.23
CA LEU A 216 -24.73 -18.46 -16.37
C LEU A 216 -24.21 -19.34 -15.21
N VAL A 217 -22.92 -19.63 -15.22
CA VAL A 217 -22.28 -20.53 -14.24
C VAL A 217 -21.51 -19.79 -13.14
N GLN A 218 -21.03 -18.58 -13.40
CA GLN A 218 -20.25 -17.82 -12.42
C GLN A 218 -20.38 -16.30 -12.57
N LYS A 219 -20.23 -15.58 -11.45
CA LYS A 219 -20.11 -14.12 -11.41
C LYS A 219 -18.90 -13.70 -10.61
N ALA A 220 -18.16 -12.72 -11.11
CA ALA A 220 -16.99 -12.20 -10.41
C ALA A 220 -16.97 -10.67 -10.43
N LYS A 221 -16.78 -10.07 -9.25
CA LYS A 221 -16.71 -8.61 -9.11
C LYS A 221 -15.34 -8.10 -9.57
N VAL A 222 -15.34 -7.03 -10.36
CA VAL A 222 -14.13 -6.31 -10.75
C VAL A 222 -13.83 -5.23 -9.72
N ALA A 223 -12.62 -5.22 -9.18
CA ALA A 223 -12.18 -4.17 -8.26
C ALA A 223 -11.83 -2.89 -9.04
N VAL A 224 -12.66 -1.85 -8.93
CA VAL A 224 -12.40 -0.53 -9.53
C VAL A 224 -11.55 0.31 -8.57
N ASN A 225 -10.31 0.61 -8.98
CA ASN A 225 -9.33 1.32 -8.17
C ASN A 225 -9.01 2.70 -8.74
N PRO A 226 -8.71 3.70 -7.88
CA PRO A 226 -8.16 4.96 -8.35
C PRO A 226 -6.74 4.76 -8.89
N ILE A 227 -6.33 5.62 -9.82
CA ILE A 227 -4.93 5.67 -10.27
C ILE A 227 -4.07 6.14 -9.10
N LYS A 228 -3.02 5.37 -8.80
CA LYS A 228 -2.00 5.77 -7.83
C LYS A 228 -0.98 6.67 -8.52
N LEU A 229 -1.00 7.94 -8.16
CA LEU A 229 -0.01 8.93 -8.61
C LEU A 229 0.87 9.33 -7.43
N VAL A 230 2.17 9.38 -7.68
CA VAL A 230 3.18 9.90 -6.75
C VAL A 230 3.79 11.14 -7.39
N THR A 231 3.55 12.31 -6.79
CA THR A 231 4.06 13.58 -7.31
C THR A 231 5.05 14.22 -6.36
N ASN A 232 6.13 14.76 -6.90
CA ASN A 232 7.03 15.67 -6.19
C ASN A 232 7.02 17.00 -6.93
N LEU A 233 6.20 17.94 -6.45
CA LEU A 233 6.17 19.30 -6.95
C LEU A 233 7.23 20.13 -6.24
N ASN A 234 8.00 20.89 -7.01
CA ASN A 234 8.81 21.96 -6.44
C ASN A 234 7.88 23.10 -6.05
N ASP A 235 8.17 23.72 -4.91
CA ASP A 235 7.55 24.98 -4.53
C ASP A 235 7.85 26.04 -5.61
N PHE A 236 6.92 26.99 -5.77
CA PHE A 236 7.05 28.09 -6.71
C PHE A 236 7.35 29.38 -5.95
N SER A 237 8.49 30.01 -6.22
CA SER A 237 8.78 31.34 -5.67
C SER A 237 8.22 32.42 -6.60
N LEU A 238 7.55 33.42 -6.05
CA LEU A 238 7.00 34.51 -6.85
C LEU A 238 8.10 35.16 -7.71
N GLY A 239 7.82 35.37 -9.00
CA GLY A 239 8.80 35.85 -9.98
C GLY A 239 9.58 34.75 -10.71
N GLU A 240 9.51 33.49 -10.27
CA GLU A 240 10.01 32.37 -11.06
C GLU A 240 9.23 32.22 -12.36
N ARG A 241 9.90 31.70 -13.38
CA ARG A 241 9.29 31.54 -14.70
C ARG A 241 8.39 30.31 -14.79
N ASN A 242 8.76 29.23 -14.11
CA ASN A 242 8.15 27.92 -14.30
C ASN A 242 7.90 27.21 -12.97
N ILE A 243 6.78 26.47 -12.89
CA ILE A 243 6.58 25.40 -11.92
C ILE A 243 7.18 24.13 -12.52
N THR A 244 7.96 23.41 -11.72
CA THR A 244 8.59 22.14 -12.12
C THR A 244 8.25 21.05 -11.11
N GLY A 245 8.28 19.79 -11.56
CA GLY A 245 8.05 18.66 -10.69
C GLY A 245 8.20 17.33 -11.42
N THR A 246 8.02 16.25 -10.67
CA THR A 246 7.93 14.89 -11.19
C THR A 246 6.59 14.26 -10.84
N VAL A 247 6.08 13.42 -11.74
CA VAL A 247 4.96 12.53 -11.48
C VAL A 247 5.34 11.12 -11.91
N ASN A 248 5.16 10.18 -10.99
CA ASN A 248 5.29 8.75 -11.23
C ASN A 248 3.92 8.10 -11.06
N GLY A 249 3.58 7.17 -11.95
CA GLY A 249 2.31 6.46 -11.93
C GLY A 249 1.83 6.14 -13.34
N GLY A 250 1.13 5.01 -13.49
CA GLY A 250 0.62 4.58 -14.79
C GLY A 250 -0.37 5.58 -15.37
N GLY A 251 -0.24 5.89 -16.66
CA GLY A 251 -1.18 6.72 -17.40
C GLY A 251 -0.92 8.23 -17.37
N ALA A 252 0.08 8.74 -16.63
CA ALA A 252 0.42 10.16 -16.68
C ALA A 252 1.11 10.53 -18.01
N ALA A 253 0.48 11.37 -18.83
CA ALA A 253 1.01 11.80 -20.13
C ALA A 253 1.18 13.32 -20.23
N GLN A 254 0.35 14.10 -19.52
CA GLN A 254 0.39 15.56 -19.58
C GLN A 254 0.23 16.17 -18.18
N ALA A 255 0.75 17.38 -18.00
CA ALA A 255 0.54 18.20 -16.82
C ALA A 255 -0.06 19.55 -17.23
N ARG A 256 -1.04 20.05 -16.46
CA ARG A 256 -1.76 21.30 -16.77
C ARG A 256 -1.86 22.18 -15.55
N LEU A 257 -1.46 23.44 -15.71
CA LEU A 257 -1.54 24.45 -14.66
C LEU A 257 -2.95 25.07 -14.61
N TYR A 258 -3.48 25.22 -13.40
CA TYR A 258 -4.62 26.05 -13.08
C TYR A 258 -4.20 27.12 -12.08
N VAL A 259 -4.63 28.36 -12.30
CA VAL A 259 -4.44 29.48 -11.36
C VAL A 259 -5.80 30.12 -11.13
N ASN A 260 -6.24 30.22 -9.88
CA ASN A 260 -7.56 30.73 -9.50
C ASN A 260 -8.69 30.06 -10.29
N ASN A 261 -8.63 28.73 -10.38
CA ASN A 261 -9.54 27.86 -11.15
C ASN A 261 -9.59 28.11 -12.67
N LYS A 262 -8.69 28.93 -13.21
CA LYS A 262 -8.57 29.15 -14.67
C LYS A 262 -7.44 28.31 -15.24
N ARG A 263 -7.75 27.53 -16.28
CA ARG A 263 -6.77 26.76 -17.06
C ARG A 263 -5.74 27.70 -17.67
N GLN A 264 -4.46 27.36 -17.50
CA GLN A 264 -3.32 28.04 -18.10
C GLN A 264 -2.68 27.12 -19.15
N GLN A 265 -1.39 26.82 -19.02
CA GLN A 265 -0.64 25.96 -19.93
C GLN A 265 -0.89 24.46 -19.69
N THR A 266 -0.73 23.66 -20.74
CA THR A 266 -0.56 22.20 -20.68
C THR A 266 0.78 21.84 -21.31
N THR A 267 1.49 20.88 -20.72
CA THR A 267 2.77 20.37 -21.22
C THR A 267 2.77 18.84 -21.17
N ILE A 268 3.66 18.21 -21.94
CA ILE A 268 3.86 16.76 -21.92
C ILE A 268 4.70 16.38 -20.69
N VAL A 269 4.33 15.30 -20.01
CA VAL A 269 5.17 14.65 -18.99
C VAL A 269 6.19 13.79 -19.72
N LYS A 270 7.48 14.02 -19.43
CA LYS A 270 8.56 13.26 -20.07
C LYS A 270 8.59 11.80 -19.57
N SER A 271 9.33 10.93 -20.26
CA SER A 271 9.47 9.52 -19.88
C SER A 271 10.09 9.30 -18.49
N ASP A 272 10.86 10.27 -17.97
CA ASP A 272 11.40 10.29 -16.61
C ASP A 272 10.42 10.87 -15.57
N GLY A 273 9.18 11.13 -15.96
CA GLY A 273 8.13 11.72 -15.13
C GLY A 273 8.26 13.24 -14.93
N THR A 274 9.28 13.89 -15.47
CA THR A 274 9.49 15.33 -15.27
C THR A 274 8.58 16.19 -16.15
N PHE A 275 8.21 17.38 -15.65
CA PHE A 275 7.51 18.40 -16.43
C PHE A 275 7.89 19.82 -15.99
N SER A 276 7.59 20.81 -16.85
CA SER A 276 7.81 22.24 -16.59
C SER A 276 6.71 23.07 -17.23
N LEU A 277 6.06 23.93 -16.43
CA LEU A 277 4.91 24.75 -16.81
C LEU A 277 5.18 26.23 -16.52
N ILE A 278 4.97 27.09 -17.50
CA ILE A 278 5.12 28.54 -17.39
C ILE A 278 4.05 29.10 -16.44
N ALA A 279 4.49 29.80 -15.40
CA ALA A 279 3.67 30.23 -14.28
C ALA A 279 3.36 31.74 -14.26
N ARG A 280 3.34 32.38 -15.44
CA ARG A 280 3.10 33.85 -15.57
C ARG A 280 1.80 34.35 -14.95
N ALA A 281 0.81 33.48 -14.79
CA ALA A 281 -0.49 33.83 -14.21
C ALA A 281 -0.47 33.90 -12.68
N ILE A 282 0.59 33.39 -12.02
CA ILE A 282 0.78 33.52 -10.58
C ILE A 282 1.49 34.84 -10.31
N THR A 283 0.75 35.79 -9.77
CA THR A 283 1.18 37.18 -9.57
C THR A 283 1.15 37.60 -8.09
N SER A 284 0.51 36.79 -7.25
CA SER A 284 0.45 36.98 -5.82
C SER A 284 0.57 35.63 -5.10
N ILE A 285 1.13 35.65 -3.90
CA ILE A 285 1.09 34.51 -2.96
C ILE A 285 -0.34 34.11 -2.56
N ALA A 286 -1.32 35.00 -2.75
CA ALA A 286 -2.73 34.72 -2.51
C ALA A 286 -3.40 33.94 -3.65
N ASP A 287 -2.73 33.82 -4.80
CA ASP A 287 -3.25 33.04 -5.93
C ASP A 287 -3.31 31.55 -5.55
N LYS A 288 -4.34 30.85 -6.04
CA LYS A 288 -4.48 29.40 -5.84
C LYS A 288 -3.99 28.68 -7.09
N ALA A 289 -2.80 28.08 -7.02
CA ALA A 289 -2.24 27.30 -8.10
C ALA A 289 -2.37 25.78 -7.86
N SER A 290 -2.74 25.05 -8.91
CA SER A 290 -2.74 23.58 -8.91
C SER A 290 -2.30 23.01 -10.24
N ILE A 291 -1.66 21.84 -10.21
CA ILE A 291 -1.30 21.04 -11.38
C ILE A 291 -2.27 19.87 -11.49
N ALA A 292 -2.99 19.79 -12.61
CA ALA A 292 -3.73 18.59 -12.99
C ALA A 292 -2.83 17.68 -13.83
N ILE A 293 -2.80 16.40 -13.50
CA ILE A 293 -2.15 15.35 -14.30
C ILE A 293 -3.21 14.71 -15.18
N LEU A 294 -2.90 14.55 -16.46
CA LEU A 294 -3.81 14.03 -17.46
C LEU A 294 -3.23 12.80 -18.17
N ASN A 295 -4.11 11.94 -18.66
CA ASN A 295 -3.75 10.83 -19.54
C ASN A 295 -3.53 11.30 -20.99
N ALA A 296 -3.26 10.36 -21.90
CA ALA A 296 -2.95 10.65 -23.30
C ALA A 296 -4.12 11.30 -24.05
N GLU A 297 -5.35 11.00 -23.61
CA GLU A 297 -6.61 11.54 -24.11
C GLU A 297 -6.91 12.94 -23.53
N GLY A 298 -6.12 13.42 -22.57
CA GLY A 298 -6.30 14.71 -21.92
C GLY A 298 -7.36 14.73 -20.83
N ILE A 299 -7.74 13.57 -20.28
CA ILE A 299 -8.63 13.40 -19.14
C ILE A 299 -7.83 13.55 -17.84
N GLU A 300 -8.38 14.30 -16.88
CA GLU A 300 -7.73 14.51 -15.57
C GLU A 300 -7.80 13.26 -14.71
N ILE A 301 -6.62 12.77 -14.32
CA ILE A 301 -6.40 11.58 -13.48
C ILE A 301 -5.89 11.92 -12.08
N GLY A 302 -5.53 13.18 -11.83
CA GLY A 302 -5.19 13.68 -10.50
C GLY A 302 -4.93 15.18 -10.49
N ARG A 303 -4.96 15.79 -9.30
CA ARG A 303 -4.71 17.23 -9.10
C ARG A 303 -3.97 17.49 -7.81
N PHE A 304 -2.97 18.35 -7.89
CA PHE A 304 -2.04 18.63 -6.79
C PHE A 304 -1.87 20.14 -6.63
N ASN A 305 -1.90 20.62 -5.38
CA ASN A 305 -1.72 22.04 -5.10
C ASN A 305 -0.24 22.42 -5.23
N VAL A 306 0.00 23.62 -5.75
CA VAL A 306 1.35 24.21 -5.80
C VAL A 306 1.49 25.15 -4.61
N VAL A 307 2.56 24.97 -3.85
CA VAL A 307 2.93 25.91 -2.78
C VAL A 307 3.57 27.13 -3.42
N ILE A 308 3.08 28.33 -3.09
CA ILE A 308 3.61 29.60 -3.60
C ILE A 308 4.28 30.35 -2.47
N ASN A 309 5.56 30.69 -2.65
CA ASN A 309 6.38 31.42 -1.71
C ASN A 309 6.70 32.83 -2.24
N GLU A 310 7.09 33.75 -1.35
CA GLU A 310 7.67 35.03 -1.75
C GLU A 310 9.02 34.82 -2.48
N SER A 311 9.37 35.75 -3.38
CA SER A 311 10.63 35.69 -4.13
C SER A 311 11.84 35.61 -3.19
N GLY A 312 12.73 34.64 -3.39
CA GLY A 312 13.98 34.54 -2.64
C GLY A 312 13.87 33.86 -1.27
N GLN A 313 12.72 33.26 -0.93
CA GLN A 313 12.61 32.39 0.25
C GLN A 313 12.58 30.91 -0.16
N SER A 314 13.71 30.23 0.04
CA SER A 314 13.74 28.77 0.06
C SER A 314 13.07 28.24 1.34
N ARG A 315 12.46 27.05 1.24
CA ARG A 315 11.91 26.34 2.40
C ARG A 315 12.93 26.22 3.53
N PRO A 316 12.49 26.29 4.80
CA PRO A 316 13.23 25.68 5.89
C PRO A 316 13.07 24.15 5.84
N PHE A 317 14.20 23.51 6.14
CA PHE A 317 14.37 22.08 6.24
C PHE A 317 13.91 21.55 7.62
N ILE A 318 13.38 20.33 7.66
CA ILE A 318 12.95 19.61 8.88
C ILE A 318 14.08 18.67 9.31
N GLY A 319 14.59 18.80 10.54
CA GLY A 319 15.56 17.87 11.12
C GLY A 319 15.06 17.26 12.43
N GLN A 320 15.31 15.96 12.63
CA GLN A 320 15.26 15.30 13.94
C GLN A 320 16.59 15.53 14.66
N TYR A 321 16.56 15.87 15.95
CA TYR A 321 17.73 15.88 16.82
C TYR A 321 17.69 14.65 17.73
N SER A 322 18.72 13.83 17.66
CA SER A 322 19.07 12.82 18.68
C SER A 322 20.53 13.10 19.01
N ASP A 323 20.82 13.53 20.24
CA ASP A 323 22.18 13.81 20.66
C ASP A 323 22.97 12.53 21.00
N GLY A 324 22.33 11.36 20.96
CA GLY A 324 22.96 10.07 21.28
C GLY A 324 23.56 10.00 22.69
N LEU A 325 23.30 11.00 23.53
CA LEU A 325 23.72 11.04 24.92
C LEU A 325 22.55 10.53 25.76
N SER A 326 22.65 9.30 26.24
CA SER A 326 21.72 8.79 27.23
C SER A 326 21.87 9.61 28.51
N ALA A 327 20.84 10.37 28.88
CA ALA A 327 20.74 10.88 30.24
C ALA A 327 20.63 9.69 31.19
N ALA A 328 21.34 9.74 32.32
CA ALA A 328 21.10 8.80 33.41
C ALA A 328 19.62 8.86 33.82
N PRO A 329 19.03 7.76 34.30
CA PRO A 329 17.63 7.75 34.74
C PRO A 329 17.38 8.86 35.78
N GLY A 330 16.32 9.64 35.59
CA GLY A 330 15.98 10.79 36.43
C GLY A 330 16.75 12.09 36.08
N GLY A 331 17.62 12.06 35.07
CA GLY A 331 18.35 13.22 34.56
C GLY A 331 17.50 14.12 33.65
N ASN A 332 17.97 15.35 33.47
CA ASN A 332 17.38 16.31 32.53
C ASN A 332 18.04 16.17 31.16
N VAL A 333 17.23 16.08 30.10
CA VAL A 333 17.66 16.10 28.70
C VAL A 333 17.22 17.43 28.09
N GLY A 334 18.17 18.18 27.53
CA GLY A 334 17.90 19.44 26.86
C GLY A 334 17.80 19.24 25.36
N PHE A 335 16.72 19.72 24.74
CA PHE A 335 16.60 19.81 23.29
C PHE A 335 16.64 21.28 22.89
N GLN A 336 17.54 21.64 21.99
CA GLN A 336 17.74 23.02 21.55
C GLN A 336 17.28 23.18 20.11
N THR A 337 16.30 24.07 19.88
CA THR A 337 15.91 24.48 18.52
C THR A 337 16.62 25.78 18.18
N SER A 338 17.42 25.78 17.11
CA SER A 338 18.30 26.90 16.74
C SER A 338 17.83 27.66 15.52
N PHE A 339 17.38 28.90 15.72
CA PHE A 339 16.91 29.73 14.62
C PHE A 339 18.07 30.54 14.07
N ARG A 340 18.71 30.04 13.00
CA ARG A 340 19.76 30.77 12.29
C ARG A 340 19.16 31.60 11.16
N ASN A 341 19.46 32.90 11.14
CA ASN A 341 19.20 33.73 9.97
C ASN A 341 20.38 33.52 9.01
N TYR A 342 20.19 32.76 7.93
CA TYR A 342 21.23 32.63 6.90
C TYR A 342 21.30 33.93 6.11
N GLY A 343 22.16 34.84 6.57
CA GLY A 343 22.66 35.92 5.73
C GLY A 343 23.48 35.34 4.59
N PHE A 344 23.23 35.84 3.38
CA PHE A 344 23.95 35.53 2.15
C PHE A 344 25.47 35.52 2.35
N GLU A 345 26.17 34.59 1.69
CA GLU A 345 27.61 34.77 1.46
C GLU A 345 27.84 36.08 0.69
N ASN A 346 28.93 36.76 1.02
CA ASN A 346 29.35 38.09 0.59
C ASN A 346 29.59 38.26 -0.93
N GLU A 347 28.78 37.68 -1.82
CA GLU A 347 28.93 37.86 -3.27
C GLU A 347 28.48 39.24 -3.78
N TYR A 348 27.79 40.06 -2.95
CA TYR A 348 27.24 41.35 -3.38
C TYR A 348 27.83 42.61 -2.72
N ASN A 349 28.86 42.50 -1.88
CA ASN A 349 29.58 43.66 -1.29
C ASN A 349 28.66 44.74 -0.67
N MET A 350 27.53 44.32 -0.06
CA MET A 350 26.65 45.24 0.66
C MET A 350 27.29 45.55 2.01
N GLY A 351 27.61 46.84 2.24
CA GLY A 351 28.29 47.31 3.45
C GLY A 351 27.58 46.93 4.75
N ILE A 352 28.33 46.97 5.84
CA ILE A 352 27.98 46.70 7.25
C ILE A 352 26.77 47.46 7.83
N GLU A 353 26.03 48.23 7.05
CA GLU A 353 24.90 49.01 7.51
C GLU A 353 23.58 48.35 7.11
N THR A 354 22.85 47.88 8.12
CA THR A 354 21.51 47.24 8.13
C THR A 354 21.46 45.72 7.92
N ILE A 355 21.78 44.98 8.98
CA ILE A 355 21.31 43.59 9.15
C ILE A 355 19.78 43.64 9.29
N PRO A 356 19.00 42.92 8.45
CA PRO A 356 17.55 42.92 8.56
C PRO A 356 17.12 42.34 9.91
N THR A 357 16.38 43.12 10.69
CA THR A 357 15.79 42.69 11.95
C THR A 357 14.60 41.79 11.63
N ALA A 358 14.68 40.50 11.96
CA ALA A 358 13.54 39.61 11.84
C ALA A 358 12.57 39.86 13.00
N LYS A 359 11.30 40.13 12.68
CA LYS A 359 10.22 40.29 13.65
C LYS A 359 9.26 39.10 13.52
N TRP A 360 9.11 38.31 14.57
CA TRP A 360 8.11 37.25 14.63
C TRP A 360 6.90 37.79 15.36
N LEU A 361 5.73 37.78 14.74
CA LEU A 361 4.52 38.19 15.45
C LEU A 361 3.95 36.94 16.09
N LYS A 362 3.77 37.00 17.41
CA LYS A 362 3.05 35.99 18.20
C LYS A 362 3.36 34.53 17.81
N PRO A 363 4.63 34.10 17.87
CA PRO A 363 4.98 32.76 17.44
C PRO A 363 4.30 31.69 18.29
N GLU A 364 4.11 30.53 17.68
CA GLU A 364 3.59 29.33 18.30
C GLU A 364 4.60 28.19 18.18
N PHE A 365 4.79 27.40 19.21
CA PHE A 365 5.71 26.26 19.19
C PHE A 365 4.97 25.01 19.64
N TYR A 366 5.21 23.91 18.94
CA TYR A 366 4.54 22.64 19.11
C TYR A 366 5.58 21.59 19.49
N PHE A 367 5.38 20.88 20.58
CA PHE A 367 6.29 19.86 21.08
C PHE A 367 5.52 18.55 21.21
N TYR A 368 6.09 17.47 20.69
CA TYR A 368 5.67 16.10 20.98
C TYR A 368 6.82 15.38 21.68
N TYR A 369 6.58 14.97 22.91
CA TYR A 369 7.55 14.25 23.74
C TYR A 369 6.92 12.96 24.26
N GLN A 370 7.72 11.94 24.55
CA GLN A 370 7.18 10.66 25.02
C GLN A 370 6.28 10.87 26.24
N LYS A 371 5.14 10.18 26.27
CA LYS A 371 4.06 10.43 27.23
C LYS A 371 4.47 10.31 28.70
N ASP A 372 5.51 9.53 28.99
CA ASP A 372 6.04 9.31 30.33
C ASP A 372 7.11 10.33 30.75
N MET A 373 7.51 11.26 29.89
CA MET A 373 8.40 12.37 30.25
C MET A 373 7.62 13.57 30.80
N GLU A 374 8.33 14.44 31.53
CA GLU A 374 7.82 15.70 32.05
C GLU A 374 8.69 16.87 31.58
N ILE A 375 8.06 17.95 31.11
CA ILE A 375 8.77 19.19 30.77
C ILE A 375 9.10 19.93 32.06
N VAL A 376 10.39 20.21 32.28
CA VAL A 376 10.90 20.88 33.48
C VAL A 376 11.02 22.39 33.27
N ALA A 377 11.55 22.81 32.12
CA ALA A 377 11.81 24.22 31.84
C ALA A 377 11.93 24.49 30.34
N PHE A 378 11.78 25.77 29.96
CA PHE A 378 12.13 26.26 28.62
C PHE A 378 13.20 27.34 28.74
N THR A 379 14.08 27.45 27.75
CA THR A 379 15.10 28.51 27.72
C THR A 379 15.06 29.24 26.39
N MET A 380 15.03 30.56 26.41
CA MET A 380 15.09 31.39 25.20
C MET A 380 16.31 32.29 25.21
N GLY A 381 17.25 32.09 24.28
CA GLY A 381 18.47 32.90 24.18
C GLY A 381 19.56 32.56 25.21
N LEU A 382 20.49 33.50 25.43
CA LEU A 382 21.72 33.30 26.20
C LEU A 382 21.62 33.62 27.72
N ASP A 383 20.47 34.08 28.23
CA ASP A 383 20.27 34.44 29.65
C ASP A 383 18.76 34.59 29.99
N PRO A 384 18.31 34.36 31.24
CA PRO A 384 18.47 33.16 32.07
C PRO A 384 17.40 32.09 31.75
N ILE A 385 17.55 30.89 32.32
CA ILE A 385 16.59 29.78 32.25
C ILE A 385 15.25 30.21 32.88
N ILE A 386 14.13 30.10 32.17
CA ILE A 386 12.80 30.43 32.68
C ILE A 386 12.03 29.12 32.91
N SER A 387 11.64 28.82 34.16
CA SER A 387 10.78 27.65 34.39
C SER A 387 9.46 27.82 33.65
N ILE A 388 8.81 26.72 33.26
CA ILE A 388 7.44 26.78 32.70
C ILE A 388 6.47 27.50 33.66
N ASN A 389 6.72 27.37 34.97
CA ASN A 389 5.94 28.01 36.03
C ASN A 389 6.24 29.51 36.18
N ASP A 390 7.36 29.98 35.62
CA ASP A 390 7.79 31.39 35.66
C ASP A 390 7.45 32.15 34.36
N LEU A 391 6.87 31.46 33.37
CA LEU A 391 6.32 32.11 32.17
C LEU A 391 5.13 32.97 32.58
N ASP A 392 5.16 34.27 32.26
CA ASP A 392 4.02 35.17 32.47
C ASP A 392 2.82 34.64 31.67
N PRO A 393 1.76 34.13 32.32
CA PRO A 393 0.65 33.46 31.64
C PRO A 393 -0.17 34.43 30.78
N ASN A 394 -0.01 35.75 30.98
CA ASN A 394 -0.62 36.77 30.12
C ASN A 394 0.16 36.98 28.82
N LYS A 395 1.39 36.46 28.75
CA LYS A 395 2.31 36.62 27.61
C LYS A 395 2.57 35.32 26.88
N VAL A 396 2.46 34.16 27.54
CA VAL A 396 2.63 32.84 26.91
C VAL A 396 1.49 31.93 27.34
N VAL A 397 0.72 31.47 26.36
CA VAL A 397 -0.38 30.51 26.57
C VAL A 397 0.15 29.12 26.30
N VAL A 398 0.14 28.27 27.32
CA VAL A 398 0.48 26.85 27.21
C VAL A 398 -0.80 26.05 27.05
N SER A 399 -0.91 25.25 25.99
CA SER A 399 -2.07 24.39 25.72
C SER A 399 -1.64 22.98 25.39
N ASN A 400 -2.33 21.98 25.94
CA ASN A 400 -2.13 20.59 25.55
C ASN A 400 -2.68 20.36 24.14
N LEU A 401 -1.96 19.58 23.34
CA LEU A 401 -2.43 19.06 22.05
C LEU A 401 -2.88 17.61 22.21
N GLU A 402 -3.56 17.08 21.20
CA GLU A 402 -3.87 15.66 21.15
C GLU A 402 -2.60 14.81 21.16
N ASN A 403 -2.60 13.75 21.97
CA ASN A 403 -1.52 12.78 21.97
C ASN A 403 -1.43 12.10 20.60
N ARG A 404 -0.22 11.71 20.17
CA ARG A 404 0.00 11.01 18.91
C ARG A 404 0.82 9.74 19.12
N THR A 405 0.59 8.75 18.27
CA THR A 405 1.38 7.52 18.27
C THR A 405 2.23 7.48 17.02
N PHE A 406 3.55 7.38 17.20
CA PHE A 406 4.51 7.20 16.11
C PHE A 406 5.30 5.93 16.38
N ASP A 407 5.29 5.00 15.42
CA ASP A 407 5.97 3.70 15.51
C ASP A 407 5.69 2.95 16.82
N GLY A 408 4.42 2.94 17.25
CA GLY A 408 3.97 2.27 18.48
C GLY A 408 4.29 3.01 19.78
N THR A 409 4.99 4.15 19.73
CA THR A 409 5.30 4.98 20.91
C THR A 409 4.31 6.13 21.03
N GLU A 410 3.72 6.32 22.22
CA GLU A 410 2.81 7.45 22.49
C GLU A 410 3.57 8.73 22.91
N TYR A 411 3.17 9.84 22.32
CA TYR A 411 3.71 11.17 22.56
C TYR A 411 2.63 12.11 23.08
N LYS A 412 2.96 12.90 24.12
CA LYS A 412 2.18 14.05 24.57
C LYS A 412 2.49 15.25 23.70
N GLY A 413 1.45 15.87 23.18
CA GLY A 413 1.58 17.12 22.44
C GLY A 413 1.39 18.34 23.35
N LEU A 414 2.21 19.37 23.16
CA LEU A 414 2.14 20.65 23.85
C LEU A 414 2.30 21.78 22.84
N LYS A 415 1.54 22.86 23.01
CA LYS A 415 1.65 24.09 22.24
C LYS A 415 1.94 25.28 23.17
N LEU A 416 2.96 26.06 22.85
CA LEU A 416 3.26 27.36 23.45
C LEU A 416 2.83 28.45 22.47
N SER A 417 1.98 29.39 22.88
CA SER A 417 1.50 30.49 22.02
C SER A 417 1.87 31.82 22.66
N PHE A 418 2.76 32.57 22.02
CA PHE A 418 3.24 33.83 22.54
C PHE A 418 2.28 34.96 22.16
N GLN A 419 1.86 35.78 23.13
CA GLN A 419 0.91 36.89 22.92
C GLN A 419 1.59 38.21 22.52
N TYR A 420 2.90 38.18 22.30
CA TYR A 420 3.72 39.33 21.95
C TYR A 420 4.64 39.02 20.78
N ASP A 421 5.10 40.10 20.12
CA ASP A 421 6.02 40.00 18.99
C ASP A 421 7.46 39.87 19.49
N PHE A 422 8.24 38.99 18.88
CA PHE A 422 9.69 38.92 19.10
C PHE A 422 10.41 39.78 18.07
N GLN A 423 11.27 40.68 18.53
CA GLN A 423 12.32 41.24 17.70
C GLN A 423 13.61 40.46 17.95
N ILE A 424 14.07 39.70 16.95
CA ILE A 424 15.35 39.02 17.04
C ILE A 424 16.42 40.00 16.57
N ARG A 425 17.12 40.63 17.52
CA ARG A 425 18.30 41.46 17.25
C ARG A 425 19.55 40.58 17.31
N SER A 426 19.83 39.81 16.25
CA SER A 426 21.08 39.07 16.19
C SER A 426 22.18 39.95 15.58
N VAL A 427 23.14 40.35 16.41
CA VAL A 427 24.38 41.01 15.97
C VAL A 427 25.54 40.00 16.08
N PHE A 428 25.34 38.75 15.61
CA PHE A 428 26.21 37.56 15.78
C PHE A 428 25.87 36.59 16.94
N GLY A 429 24.59 36.47 17.33
CA GLY A 429 24.15 35.47 18.32
C GLY A 429 22.99 34.63 17.82
N GLU A 430 23.10 33.31 17.86
CA GLU A 430 21.99 32.39 17.63
C GLU A 430 20.92 32.59 18.72
N THR A 431 19.65 32.75 18.33
CA THR A 431 18.54 32.70 19.28
C THR A 431 17.98 31.29 19.26
N PHE A 432 17.92 30.66 20.43
CA PHE A 432 17.44 29.30 20.57
C PHE A 432 16.23 29.27 21.48
N LEU A 433 15.26 28.40 21.19
CA LEU A 433 14.29 27.93 22.16
C LEU A 433 14.67 26.49 22.53
N SER A 434 15.01 26.26 23.78
CA SER A 434 15.29 24.91 24.28
C SER A 434 14.20 24.46 25.25
N ALA A 435 13.89 23.17 25.25
CA ALA A 435 13.03 22.53 26.23
C ALA A 435 13.84 21.49 27.00
N TRP A 436 13.71 21.48 28.32
CA TRP A 436 14.36 20.50 29.19
C TRP A 436 13.32 19.51 29.67
N LEU A 437 13.54 18.23 29.38
CA LEU A 437 12.68 17.12 29.79
C LEU A 437 13.34 16.32 30.92
N LYS A 438 12.56 15.92 31.91
CA LYS A 438 12.99 14.94 32.92
C LYS A 438 12.61 13.54 32.45
N THR A 439 13.58 12.63 32.43
CA THR A 439 13.32 11.22 32.13
C THR A 439 12.77 10.49 33.37
N PRO A 440 11.90 9.48 33.19
CA PRO A 440 11.56 8.57 34.28
C PRO A 440 12.81 7.90 34.87
N GLU A 441 12.83 7.65 36.17
CA GLU A 441 13.94 6.98 36.89
C GLU A 441 14.24 5.55 36.40
N GLN A 442 13.44 5.00 35.48
CA GLN A 442 13.56 3.62 35.00
C GLN A 442 13.89 3.49 33.49
N LYS A 443 14.01 4.57 32.73
CA LYS A 443 14.31 4.53 31.27
C LYS A 443 15.74 5.00 30.99
N THR A 444 16.52 4.22 30.24
CA THR A 444 17.93 4.53 29.95
C THR A 444 18.24 4.94 28.51
N ASN A 445 17.51 4.52 27.46
CA ASN A 445 18.13 4.53 26.12
C ASN A 445 17.30 4.94 24.88
N ASP A 446 16.06 5.42 24.95
CA ASP A 446 15.37 5.93 23.74
C ASP A 446 14.67 7.25 24.01
N LEU A 447 15.32 8.34 23.63
CA LEU A 447 14.83 9.71 23.72
C LEU A 447 14.44 10.18 22.33
N SER A 448 13.16 10.53 22.16
CA SER A 448 12.66 11.12 20.93
C SER A 448 11.77 12.29 21.28
N VAL A 449 12.13 13.46 20.77
CA VAL A 449 11.35 14.68 20.88
C VAL A 449 11.21 15.27 19.50
N ILE A 450 9.99 15.64 19.16
CA ILE A 450 9.67 16.28 17.90
C ILE A 450 9.18 17.67 18.24
N ALA A 451 9.94 18.70 17.85
CA ALA A 451 9.57 20.09 18.05
C ALA A 451 9.31 20.77 16.72
N PHE A 452 8.29 21.63 16.69
CA PHE A 452 7.93 22.48 15.56
C PHE A 452 7.74 23.91 16.07
N GLY A 453 7.98 24.88 15.21
CA GLY A 453 7.52 26.25 15.44
C GLY A 453 6.73 26.75 14.24
N SER A 454 5.77 27.61 14.50
CA SER A 454 5.02 28.42 13.56
C SER A 454 5.16 29.86 13.99
N SER A 455 5.27 30.81 13.07
CA SER A 455 5.19 32.23 13.43
C SER A 455 4.19 32.90 12.51
N ASP A 456 3.25 33.65 13.09
CA ASP A 456 2.42 34.59 12.35
C ASP A 456 3.26 35.83 11.99
N SER A 457 4.29 35.70 11.18
CA SER A 457 4.98 36.88 10.66
C SER A 457 4.11 37.57 9.60
N ASN A 458 4.05 38.92 9.60
CA ASN A 458 3.52 39.68 8.45
C ASN A 458 4.35 39.48 7.16
N ALA A 459 5.46 38.73 7.24
CA ALA A 459 6.09 38.07 6.10
C ALA A 459 5.47 36.67 5.98
N THR A 460 4.78 36.39 4.89
CA THR A 460 3.87 35.24 4.75
C THR A 460 4.56 33.88 4.66
N ASN A 461 5.87 33.78 4.96
CA ASN A 461 6.70 32.60 4.68
C ASN A 461 7.79 32.30 5.72
N TYR A 462 7.64 32.72 6.98
CA TYR A 462 8.60 32.33 8.01
C TYR A 462 8.22 30.98 8.62
N LYS A 463 9.04 29.96 8.37
CA LYS A 463 9.07 28.71 9.14
C LYS A 463 10.44 28.62 9.84
N PRO A 464 10.50 28.19 11.10
CA PRO A 464 11.75 28.14 11.84
C PRO A 464 12.75 27.16 11.25
N ILE A 465 14.04 27.52 11.30
CA ILE A 465 15.18 26.63 11.06
C ILE A 465 15.56 25.95 12.39
N VAL A 466 15.97 24.68 12.35
CA VAL A 466 16.61 23.98 13.47
C VAL A 466 17.79 23.18 12.93
N HIS A 467 19.00 23.40 13.46
CA HIS A 467 20.18 22.58 13.14
C HIS A 467 20.19 21.27 13.93
N ALA A 468 20.63 20.18 13.29
CA ALA A 468 21.09 18.96 13.95
C ALA A 468 22.54 18.65 13.53
N GLY A 469 23.45 18.58 14.51
CA GLY A 469 24.85 18.24 14.30
C GLY A 469 25.41 17.42 15.45
N LYS A 470 26.19 16.40 15.13
CA LYS A 470 27.03 15.68 16.10
C LYS A 470 28.31 16.48 16.29
N ASP A 471 28.44 17.17 17.41
CA ASP A 471 29.72 17.73 17.83
C ASP A 471 30.39 16.77 18.82
N THR A 472 31.22 15.87 18.28
CA THR A 472 32.20 15.15 19.09
C THR A 472 33.55 15.80 18.82
N ARG A 473 34.06 16.54 19.81
CA ARG A 473 35.36 17.20 19.79
C ARG A 473 36.45 16.31 19.18
N ASP A 474 36.97 16.71 18.03
CA ASP A 474 38.41 16.66 17.71
C ASP A 474 38.67 17.47 16.42
N LEU A 475 39.01 18.75 16.63
CA LEU A 475 39.64 19.58 15.61
C LEU A 475 41.10 19.15 15.46
N THR A 476 41.38 18.28 14.49
CA THR A 476 42.63 18.39 13.73
C THR A 476 42.32 18.50 12.24
N GLN A 477 42.66 19.66 11.69
CA GLN A 477 42.71 19.94 10.26
C GLN A 477 43.44 18.81 9.53
N THR A 478 42.74 18.10 8.64
CA THR A 478 43.38 17.39 7.54
C THR A 478 42.71 17.84 6.24
N GLY A 479 43.45 18.63 5.45
CA GLY A 479 42.97 19.28 4.24
C GLY A 479 42.78 18.32 3.06
N ASN A 480 41.78 17.44 3.13
CA ASN A 480 41.37 16.62 2.00
C ASN A 480 39.84 16.72 1.78
N PRO A 481 39.38 17.48 0.78
CA PRO A 481 37.95 17.68 0.54
C PRO A 481 37.18 16.45 0.02
N ASN A 482 37.85 15.31 -0.22
CA ASN A 482 37.22 14.14 -0.86
C ASN A 482 37.19 12.86 0.00
N LYS A 483 37.52 12.91 1.30
CA LYS A 483 37.45 11.71 2.16
C LYS A 483 36.03 11.51 2.72
N ARG A 484 35.23 10.64 2.09
CA ARG A 484 33.94 10.18 2.64
C ARG A 484 34.16 9.26 3.84
N ILE A 485 33.55 9.56 4.97
CA ILE A 485 33.50 8.68 6.13
C ILE A 485 32.03 8.47 6.50
N PHE A 486 31.57 7.24 6.32
CA PHE A 486 30.24 6.64 6.61
C PHE A 486 29.12 6.79 5.55
N GLU A 487 28.63 5.63 5.12
CA GLU A 487 27.34 5.39 4.49
C GLU A 487 26.26 5.31 5.59
N VAL A 488 25.38 6.30 5.69
CA VAL A 488 24.11 6.16 6.42
C VAL A 488 22.99 6.58 5.49
N LYS A 489 22.04 5.66 5.32
CA LYS A 489 20.86 5.80 4.47
C LYS A 489 20.00 6.96 4.98
N LYS A 490 19.75 7.94 4.11
CA LYS A 490 18.76 9.00 4.33
C LYS A 490 17.36 8.36 4.36
N THR A 491 16.76 8.19 5.53
CA THR A 491 15.31 7.91 5.62
C THR A 491 14.57 9.24 5.53
N ASN A 492 14.04 9.53 4.34
CA ASN A 492 13.15 10.68 4.15
C ASN A 492 11.77 10.30 4.70
N TYR A 493 11.40 10.82 5.86
CA TYR A 493 10.00 10.81 6.29
C TYR A 493 9.27 11.96 5.59
N SER A 494 8.38 11.62 4.67
CA SER A 494 7.39 12.54 4.12
C SER A 494 6.18 12.57 5.05
N VAL A 495 6.01 13.66 5.81
CA VAL A 495 4.74 13.97 6.48
C VAL A 495 3.94 14.85 5.52
N SER A 496 2.89 14.27 4.93
CA SER A 496 1.89 14.98 4.13
C SER A 496 1.00 15.83 5.05
N TYR A 497 0.68 17.06 4.66
CA TYR A 497 -0.38 17.88 5.26
C TYR A 497 -1.67 17.77 4.43
#